data_AF-A0A4R8UHI2-F1
#
_entry.id   AF-A0A4R8UHI2-F1
#
_cell.length_a   1.000
_cell.length_b   1.000
_cell.length_c   1.000
_cell.angle_alpha   90.00
_cell.angle_beta   90.00
_cell.angle_gamma   90.00
#
_symmetry.space_group_name_H-M   'P 1'
#
loop_
_entity.id
_entity.type
_entity.pdbx_description
1 polymer ?
#
loop_
_entity_poly.entity_id
_entity_poly.type
_entity_poly.pdbx_seq_one_letter_code
_entity_poly.pdbx_strand_id
1 'polypeptide(L)'
;MRITGHPVLPDLPADEVGFTFNGEPYTAREGEPVAATLLANGVRQLRVSPVAVEPRGIYCGIGHCYECRVWLNNDTQVRACLTPATEGDSFASERTEE
;
A
#
# COMPACT_ATOMS: atom_id res chain seq x y z
N MET A 1 0.97 -3.54 11.81
CA MET A 1 1.93 -3.87 12.89
C MET A 1 3.13 -4.57 12.27
N ARG A 2 4.35 -4.08 12.52
CA ARG A 2 5.60 -4.71 12.06
C ARG A 2 6.19 -5.53 13.20
N ILE A 3 6.78 -6.67 12.86
CA ILE A 3 7.63 -7.44 13.80
C ILE A 3 9.04 -6.85 13.64
N THR A 4 9.55 -6.21 14.70
CA THR A 4 10.83 -5.48 14.66
C THR A 4 12.04 -6.33 15.09
N GLY A 5 11.79 -7.50 15.69
CA GLY A 5 12.83 -8.45 16.07
C GLY A 5 12.22 -9.83 16.19
N HIS A 6 12.62 -10.74 15.30
CA HIS A 6 12.15 -12.12 15.31
C HIS A 6 13.28 -13.03 15.79
N PRO A 7 13.06 -13.96 16.74
CA PRO A 7 14.14 -14.75 17.36
C PRO A 7 14.90 -15.68 16.38
N VAL A 8 14.41 -15.83 15.15
CA VAL A 8 14.93 -16.74 14.13
C VAL A 8 15.15 -16.08 12.77
N LEU A 9 14.39 -15.02 12.43
CA LEU A 9 14.48 -14.41 11.10
C LEU A 9 15.46 -13.23 11.17
N PRO A 10 16.22 -12.97 10.09
CA PRO A 10 17.10 -11.81 10.06
C PRO A 10 16.31 -10.51 10.13
N ASP A 11 17.00 -9.44 10.54
CA ASP A 11 16.44 -8.10 10.47
C ASP A 11 16.12 -7.72 9.02
N LEU A 12 15.08 -6.92 8.87
CA LEU A 12 14.64 -6.44 7.57
C LEU A 12 15.56 -5.32 7.07
N PRO A 13 15.63 -5.07 5.75
CA PRO A 13 16.46 -4.01 5.17
C PRO A 13 16.21 -2.66 5.83
N ALA A 14 17.29 -1.89 5.99
CA ALA A 14 17.26 -0.55 6.57
C ALA A 14 17.00 0.55 5.53
N ASP A 15 17.16 0.25 4.24
CA ASP A 15 16.92 1.20 3.18
C ASP A 15 15.43 1.56 3.11
N GLU A 16 15.16 2.86 3.06
CA GLU A 16 13.82 3.43 3.09
C GLU A 16 13.55 4.21 1.81
N VAL A 17 12.31 4.14 1.35
CA VAL A 17 11.80 4.92 0.22
C VAL A 17 10.54 5.67 0.62
N GLY A 18 10.47 6.94 0.23
CA GLY A 18 9.33 7.82 0.46
C GLY A 18 8.30 7.73 -0.66
N PHE A 19 7.02 7.65 -0.30
CA PHE A 19 5.91 7.76 -1.22
C PHE A 19 4.76 8.53 -0.58
N THR A 20 3.72 8.86 -1.34
CA THR A 20 2.50 9.47 -0.81
C THR A 20 1.28 8.58 -1.01
N PHE A 21 0.35 8.58 -0.07
CA PHE A 21 -0.97 7.98 -0.23
C PHE A 21 -2.03 9.00 0.16
N ASN A 22 -2.93 9.33 -0.77
CA ASN A 22 -3.94 10.39 -0.59
C ASN A 22 -3.34 11.74 -0.16
N GLY A 23 -2.15 12.07 -0.69
CA GLY A 23 -1.41 13.30 -0.36
C GLY A 23 -0.69 13.28 0.99
N GLU A 24 -0.83 12.22 1.79
CA GLU A 24 -0.10 12.05 3.04
C GLU A 24 1.21 11.27 2.79
N PRO A 25 2.36 11.69 3.37
CA PRO A 25 3.63 11.02 3.18
C PRO A 25 3.74 9.73 4.00
N TYR A 26 4.33 8.69 3.40
CA TYR A 26 4.63 7.41 4.03
C TYR A 26 6.04 6.95 3.69
N THR A 27 6.66 6.24 4.63
CA THR A 27 7.97 5.63 4.46
C THR A 27 7.84 4.12 4.39
N ALA A 28 8.23 3.54 3.25
CA ALA A 28 8.34 2.09 3.07
C ALA A 28 9.80 1.65 3.19
N ARG A 29 10.01 0.36 3.45
CA ARG A 29 11.32 -0.24 3.20
C ARG A 29 11.48 -0.49 1.72
N GLU A 30 12.70 -0.42 1.21
CA GLU A 30 12.97 -0.69 -0.20
C GLU A 30 12.43 -2.07 -0.61
N GLY A 31 11.67 -2.11 -1.71
CA GLY A 31 11.04 -3.33 -2.23
C GLY A 31 9.79 -3.81 -1.47
N GLU A 32 9.39 -3.13 -0.39
CA GLU A 32 8.21 -3.48 0.38
C GLU A 32 6.91 -3.16 -0.39
N PRO A 33 5.92 -4.08 -0.40
CA PRO A 33 4.61 -3.79 -0.99
C PRO A 33 3.93 -2.60 -0.30
N VAL A 34 3.35 -1.70 -1.09
CA VAL A 34 2.66 -0.50 -0.59
C VAL A 34 1.61 -0.84 0.47
N ALA A 35 0.83 -1.91 0.26
CA ALA A 35 -0.20 -2.33 1.20
C ALA A 35 0.38 -2.79 2.56
N ALA A 36 1.60 -3.32 2.60
CA ALA A 36 2.26 -3.70 3.83
C ALA A 36 2.65 -2.46 4.65
N THR A 37 3.20 -1.44 3.99
CA THR A 37 3.53 -0.16 4.63
C THR A 37 2.29 0.57 5.14
N LEU A 38 1.23 0.62 4.34
CA LEU A 38 -0.05 1.22 4.74
C LEU A 38 -0.64 0.48 5.95
N LEU A 39 -0.66 -0.86 5.92
CA LEU A 39 -1.12 -1.67 7.05
C LEU A 39 -0.24 -1.50 8.31
N ALA A 40 1.08 -1.34 8.12
CA ALA A 40 2.01 -1.07 9.21
C ALA A 40 1.69 0.24 9.93
N ASN A 41 1.29 1.26 9.17
CA ASN A 41 0.88 2.58 9.66
C ASN A 41 -0.61 2.67 10.03
N GLY A 42 -1.34 1.55 10.05
CA GLY A 42 -2.72 1.50 10.50
C GLY A 42 -3.78 1.83 9.44
N VAL A 43 -3.37 2.11 8.20
CA VAL A 43 -4.28 2.34 7.07
C VAL A 43 -4.89 1.01 6.63
N ARG A 44 -6.20 0.87 6.84
CA ARG A 44 -6.96 -0.35 6.49
C ARG A 44 -7.83 -0.18 5.26
N GLN A 45 -8.29 1.04 5.00
CA GLN A 45 -9.11 1.37 3.85
C GLN A 45 -8.23 1.90 2.73
N LEU A 46 -8.23 1.19 1.60
CA LEU A 46 -7.47 1.55 0.40
C LEU A 46 -8.37 2.06 -0.72
N ARG A 47 -9.65 1.70 -0.71
CA ARG A 47 -10.65 2.18 -1.68
C ARG A 47 -12.05 1.98 -1.12
N VAL A 48 -13.05 2.53 -1.79
CA VAL A 48 -14.46 2.21 -1.59
C VAL A 48 -14.98 1.40 -2.78
N SER A 49 -15.76 0.36 -2.51
CA SER A 49 -16.42 -0.41 -3.58
C SER A 49 -17.51 0.45 -4.24
N PRO A 50 -17.52 0.63 -5.56
CA PRO A 50 -18.54 1.45 -6.22
C PRO A 50 -19.94 0.83 -6.15
N VAL A 51 -20.04 -0.50 -5.98
CA VAL A 51 -21.32 -1.22 -5.94
C VAL A 51 -21.85 -1.31 -4.51
N ALA A 52 -21.00 -1.69 -3.56
CA ALA A 52 -21.42 -1.94 -2.18
C ALA A 52 -21.31 -0.69 -1.29
N VAL A 53 -20.59 0.35 -1.74
CA VAL A 53 -20.29 1.56 -0.95
C VAL A 53 -19.61 1.19 0.39
N GLU A 54 -18.79 0.15 0.36
CA GLU A 54 -18.07 -0.38 1.52
C GLU A 54 -16.57 -0.15 1.39
N PRO A 55 -15.86 0.10 2.51
CA PRO A 55 -14.41 0.20 2.50
C PRO A 55 -13.78 -1.16 2.16
N ARG A 56 -12.77 -1.13 1.30
CA ARG A 56 -11.97 -2.29 0.89
C ARG A 56 -10.50 -2.00 1.15
N GLY A 57 -9.74 -3.06 1.40
CA GLY A 57 -8.33 -2.97 1.79
C GLY A 57 -7.56 -4.25 1.51
N ILE A 58 -6.43 -4.41 2.20
CA ILE A 58 -5.66 -5.65 2.12
C ILE A 58 -6.46 -6.82 2.73
N TYR A 59 -6.61 -7.89 1.96
CA TYR A 59 -7.30 -9.11 2.38
C TYR A 59 -6.44 -10.34 2.10
N CYS A 60 -6.30 -10.75 0.83
CA CYS A 60 -5.58 -11.98 0.49
C CYS A 60 -4.04 -11.87 0.52
N GLY A 61 -3.47 -10.68 0.41
CA GLY A 61 -2.01 -10.47 0.33
C GLY A 61 -1.31 -11.00 -0.94
N ILE A 62 -2.00 -11.80 -1.78
CA ILE A 62 -1.42 -12.50 -2.93
C ILE A 62 -1.91 -11.96 -4.30
N GLY A 63 -2.66 -10.87 -4.29
CA GLY A 63 -3.17 -10.22 -5.51
C GLY A 63 -4.33 -10.93 -6.23
N HIS A 64 -4.97 -11.92 -5.60
CA HIS A 64 -6.11 -12.66 -6.16
C HIS A 64 -7.47 -11.96 -5.95
N CYS A 65 -7.69 -11.35 -4.78
CA CYS A 65 -9.00 -10.78 -4.43
C CYS A 65 -9.31 -9.41 -5.05
N TYR A 66 -8.29 -8.69 -5.55
CA TYR A 66 -8.42 -7.32 -6.07
C TYR A 66 -8.99 -6.26 -5.10
N GLU A 67 -9.11 -6.54 -3.81
CA GLU A 67 -9.59 -5.55 -2.85
C GLU A 67 -8.54 -4.50 -2.47
N CYS A 68 -7.25 -4.83 -2.65
CA CYS A 68 -6.10 -3.97 -2.34
C CYS A 68 -5.76 -2.95 -3.45
N ARG A 69 -6.67 -2.65 -4.38
CA ARG A 69 -6.37 -1.79 -5.53
C ARG A 69 -6.29 -0.32 -5.14
N VAL A 70 -5.30 0.37 -5.70
CA VAL A 70 -5.06 1.81 -5.58
C VAL A 70 -4.66 2.37 -6.95
N TRP A 71 -4.74 3.68 -7.11
CA TRP A 71 -4.22 4.39 -8.28
C TRP A 71 -2.78 4.78 -8.03
N LEU A 72 -1.88 4.43 -8.93
CA LEU A 72 -0.51 4.93 -9.00
C LEU A 72 -0.47 6.09 -9.99
N ASN A 73 0.07 7.22 -9.53
CA ASN A 73 0.23 8.48 -10.25
C ASN A 73 -1.05 8.97 -10.94
N ASN A 74 -2.23 8.61 -10.43
CA ASN A 74 -3.57 8.91 -10.96
C ASN A 74 -3.96 8.26 -12.29
N ASP A 75 -3.05 7.58 -12.98
CA ASP A 75 -3.32 6.98 -14.31
C ASP A 75 -3.40 5.45 -14.29
N THR A 76 -2.66 4.79 -13.39
CA THR A 76 -2.53 3.33 -13.43
C THR A 76 -3.13 2.67 -12.19
N GLN A 77 -4.15 1.83 -12.38
CA GLN A 77 -4.67 1.05 -11.26
C GLN A 77 -3.78 -0.17 -11.00
N VAL A 78 -3.22 -0.25 -9.80
CA VAL A 78 -2.32 -1.31 -9.37
C VAL A 78 -2.85 -2.05 -8.15
N ARG A 79 -2.27 -3.21 -7.86
CA ARG A 79 -2.57 -4.00 -6.65
C ARG A 79 -1.53 -3.65 -5.60
N ALA A 80 -1.88 -2.83 -4.60
CA ALA A 80 -0.96 -2.37 -3.57
C ALA A 80 -0.27 -3.53 -2.81
N CYS A 81 -0.90 -4.71 -2.77
CA CYS A 81 -0.35 -5.89 -2.13
C CYS A 81 0.73 -6.64 -2.95
N LEU A 82 0.91 -6.30 -4.23
CA LEU A 82 1.96 -6.85 -5.10
C LEU A 82 2.92 -5.78 -5.63
N THR A 83 2.55 -4.50 -5.55
CA THR A 83 3.35 -3.39 -6.05
C THR A 83 4.31 -2.91 -4.95
N PRO A 84 5.64 -3.01 -5.16
CA PRO A 84 6.62 -2.39 -4.28
C PRO A 84 6.51 -0.86 -4.33
N ALA A 85 6.73 -0.20 -3.21
CA ALA A 85 6.86 1.26 -3.18
C ALA A 85 8.22 1.66 -3.76
N THR A 86 8.23 2.72 -4.58
CA THR A 86 9.44 3.36 -5.11
C THR A 86 9.49 4.81 -4.65
N GLU A 87 10.70 5.36 -4.57
CA GLU A 87 10.91 6.77 -4.20
C GLU A 87 10.10 7.71 -5.10
N GLY A 88 9.29 8.57 -4.48
CA GLY A 88 8.48 9.58 -5.15
C GLY A 88 7.14 9.08 -5.71
N ASP A 89 6.76 7.82 -5.52
CA ASP A 89 5.46 7.32 -5.96
C ASP A 89 4.30 8.10 -5.30
N SER A 90 3.24 8.32 -6.07
CA SER A 90 1.98 8.88 -5.58
C SER A 90 0.87 7.85 -5.72
N PHE A 91 0.26 7.47 -4.60
CA PHE A 91 -0.87 6.56 -4.57
C PHE A 91 -2.16 7.28 -4.13
N ALA A 92 -3.29 6.86 -4.69
CA ALA A 92 -4.60 7.38 -4.30
C ALA A 92 -5.65 6.26 -4.17
N SER A 93 -6.59 6.44 -3.24
CA SER A 93 -7.71 5.52 -3.04
C SER A 93 -8.78 5.61 -4.13
N GLU A 94 -8.83 6.75 -4.81
CA GLU A 94 -9.80 7.09 -5.83
C GLU A 94 -9.08 7.81 -6.98
N ARG A 95 -9.67 7.79 -8.18
CA ARG A 95 -9.12 8.56 -9.30
C ARG A 95 -9.58 10.00 -9.13
N THR A 96 -8.65 10.92 -8.91
CA THR A 96 -8.92 12.35 -9.07
C THR A 96 -9.13 12.62 -10.56
N GLU A 97 -10.35 12.97 -10.94
CA GLU A 97 -10.67 13.52 -12.25
C GLU A 97 -10.44 15.04 -12.16
N GLU A 98 -9.42 15.54 -12.85
CA GLU A 98 -9.33 16.96 -13.21
C GLU A 98 -10.18 17.26 -14.46
#